data_AF-A0A563W1B8-F1
#
_entry.id   AF-A0A563W1B8-F1
#
_cell.length_a   1.000
_cell.length_b   1.000
_cell.length_c   1.000
_cell.angle_alpha   90.00
_cell.angle_beta   90.00
_cell.angle_gamma   90.00
#
_symmetry.space_group_name_H-M   'P 1'
#
loop_
_entity.id
_entity.type
_entity.pdbx_description
1 polymer ?
#
loop_
_entity_poly.entity_id
_entity_poly.type
_entity_poly.pdbx_seq_one_letter_code
_entity_poly.pdbx_strand_id
1 'polypeptide(L)'
;MVKKKLKAKTFQGMNYRKVQRKNSRNRNLLIRENQKWLKNNGYRNIGWNNVISLYQAIAELQRKEQISEFNLEELFLEADRIGNKYFSQQEIHNKQQKIAQELNEITEIIDYQFPDNKIEIVDYS
;
A
#
# COMPACT_ATOMS: atom_id res chain seq x y z
N MET A 1 -23.06 1.55 -47.37
CA MET A 1 -21.95 0.99 -46.55
C MET A 1 -21.81 1.78 -45.26
N VAL A 2 -22.29 1.23 -44.13
CA VAL A 2 -22.13 1.88 -42.83
C VAL A 2 -20.70 1.64 -42.35
N LYS A 3 -19.86 2.68 -42.36
CA LYS A 3 -18.51 2.64 -41.78
C LYS A 3 -18.66 2.38 -40.27
N LYS A 4 -18.42 1.14 -39.82
CA LYS A 4 -18.29 0.82 -38.38
C LYS A 4 -17.18 1.71 -37.80
N LYS A 5 -17.54 2.73 -37.02
CA LYS A 5 -16.58 3.54 -36.27
C LYS A 5 -15.81 2.61 -35.34
N LEU A 6 -14.49 2.49 -35.55
CA LEU A 6 -13.60 1.79 -34.64
C LEU A 6 -13.76 2.43 -33.25
N LYS A 7 -14.17 1.63 -32.25
CA LYS A 7 -14.28 2.11 -30.88
C LYS A 7 -12.92 2.65 -30.45
N ALA A 8 -12.90 3.90 -29.98
CA ALA A 8 -11.67 4.52 -29.51
C ALA A 8 -11.07 3.67 -28.38
N LYS A 9 -9.76 3.42 -28.41
CA LYS A 9 -9.07 2.71 -27.34
C LYS A 9 -9.19 3.52 -26.04
N THR A 10 -9.70 2.88 -24.99
CA THR A 10 -9.85 3.47 -23.67
C THR A 10 -9.09 2.64 -22.63
N PHE A 11 -8.59 3.29 -21.59
CA PHE A 11 -7.94 2.67 -20.44
C PHE A 11 -8.60 3.21 -19.17
N GLN A 12 -9.14 2.33 -18.33
CA GLN A 12 -9.94 2.72 -17.14
C GLN A 12 -11.03 3.77 -17.46
N GLY A 13 -11.75 3.60 -18.58
CA GLY A 13 -12.77 4.56 -19.04
C GLY A 13 -12.22 5.91 -19.56
N MET A 14 -10.90 6.10 -19.56
CA MET A 14 -10.24 7.32 -20.04
C MET A 14 -9.67 7.13 -21.46
N ASN A 15 -9.71 8.19 -22.25
CA ASN A 15 -9.03 8.23 -23.55
C ASN A 15 -7.55 8.64 -23.39
N TYR A 16 -6.78 8.52 -24.47
CA TYR A 16 -5.36 8.88 -24.53
C TYR A 16 -5.01 10.21 -23.83
N ARG A 17 -5.70 11.30 -24.20
CA ARG A 17 -5.41 12.63 -23.68
C ARG A 17 -5.74 12.77 -22.19
N LYS A 18 -6.80 12.12 -21.72
CA LYS A 18 -7.16 12.12 -20.30
C LYS A 18 -6.09 11.41 -19.46
N VAL A 19 -5.65 10.22 -19.88
CA VAL A 19 -4.58 9.48 -19.18
C VAL A 19 -3.28 10.29 -19.20
N GLN A 20 -2.93 10.84 -20.36
CA GLN A 20 -1.72 11.66 -20.51
C GLN A 20 -1.71 12.87 -19.56
N ARG A 21 -2.84 13.61 -19.47
CA ARG A 21 -2.98 14.73 -18.54
C ARG A 21 -2.88 14.28 -17.08
N LYS A 22 -3.49 13.15 -16.74
CA LYS A 22 -3.43 12.58 -15.39
C LYS A 22 -2.01 12.17 -15.01
N ASN A 23 -1.26 11.54 -15.92
CA ASN A 23 0.16 11.23 -15.72
C ASN A 23 1.00 12.48 -15.44
N SER A 24 0.84 13.54 -16.24
CA SER A 24 1.60 14.77 -16.01
C SER A 24 1.31 15.39 -14.64
N ARG A 25 0.04 15.42 -14.23
CA ARG A 25 -0.35 15.92 -12.90
C ARG A 25 0.20 15.04 -11.79
N ASN A 26 -0.05 13.74 -11.84
CA ASN A 26 0.32 12.82 -10.78
C ASN A 26 1.84 12.65 -10.66
N ARG A 27 2.58 12.70 -11.77
CA ARG A 27 4.05 12.68 -11.74
C ARG A 27 4.62 13.86 -10.97
N ASN A 28 4.01 15.04 -11.08
CA ASN A 28 4.48 16.23 -10.37
C ASN A 28 4.19 16.18 -8.86
N LEU A 29 3.28 15.30 -8.42
CA LEU A 29 2.99 15.08 -7.00
C LEU A 29 4.01 14.12 -6.34
N LEU A 30 4.71 13.31 -7.12
CA LEU A 30 5.76 12.42 -6.61
C LEU A 30 6.97 13.22 -6.11
N ILE A 31 7.72 12.66 -5.17
CA ILE A 31 9.01 13.24 -4.76
C ILE A 31 10.01 13.28 -5.92
N ARG A 32 10.98 14.21 -5.86
CA ARG A 32 11.93 14.44 -6.96
C ARG A 32 12.73 13.19 -7.35
N GLU A 33 13.06 12.34 -6.38
CA GLU A 33 13.78 11.09 -6.62
C GLU A 33 12.97 10.13 -7.50
N ASN A 34 11.70 9.93 -7.17
CA ASN A 34 10.76 9.12 -7.94
C ASN A 34 10.51 9.69 -9.35
N GLN A 35 10.47 11.02 -9.49
CA GLN A 35 10.38 11.66 -10.81
C GLN A 35 11.62 11.40 -11.70
N LYS A 36 12.82 11.39 -11.09
CA LYS A 36 14.09 11.04 -11.76
C LYS A 36 14.12 9.56 -12.10
N TRP A 37 13.72 8.70 -11.16
CA TRP A 37 13.66 7.25 -11.35
C TRP A 37 12.78 6.90 -12.56
N LEU A 38 11.58 7.49 -12.68
CA LEU A 38 10.71 7.29 -13.85
C LEU A 38 11.39 7.68 -15.17
N LYS A 39 12.17 8.77 -15.18
CA LYS A 39 12.89 9.23 -16.37
C LYS A 39 14.01 8.25 -16.74
N ASN A 40 14.80 7.81 -15.75
CA ASN A 40 15.95 6.92 -15.96
C ASN A 40 15.52 5.53 -16.42
N ASN A 41 14.35 5.05 -15.97
CA ASN A 41 13.76 3.78 -16.38
C ASN A 41 12.96 3.87 -17.70
N GLY A 42 13.00 5.01 -18.39
CA GLY A 42 12.41 5.14 -19.72
C GLY A 42 10.89 5.31 -19.77
N TYR A 43 10.23 5.61 -18.65
CA TYR A 43 8.79 5.86 -18.66
C TYR A 43 8.48 7.20 -19.35
N ARG A 44 7.74 7.12 -20.47
CA ARG A 44 7.42 8.29 -21.31
C ARG A 44 5.92 8.52 -21.39
N ASN A 45 5.51 9.77 -21.32
CA ASN A 45 4.10 10.16 -21.45
C ASN A 45 3.66 10.34 -22.91
N ILE A 46 4.17 9.49 -23.82
CA ILE A 46 3.98 9.58 -25.27
C ILE A 46 3.83 8.17 -25.84
N GLY A 47 2.83 7.95 -26.69
CA GLY A 47 2.46 6.62 -27.19
C GLY A 47 1.55 5.87 -26.21
N TRP A 48 0.54 5.16 -26.70
CA TRP A 48 -0.55 4.66 -25.85
C TRP A 48 -0.08 3.68 -24.78
N ASN A 49 0.74 2.69 -25.14
CA ASN A 49 1.27 1.70 -24.21
C ASN A 49 2.17 2.34 -23.14
N ASN A 50 3.02 3.29 -23.53
CA ASN A 50 3.90 3.98 -22.59
C ASN A 50 3.12 4.91 -21.63
N VAL A 51 2.05 5.54 -22.11
CA VAL A 51 1.16 6.34 -21.27
C VAL A 51 0.46 5.46 -20.23
N ILE A 52 0.08 4.24 -20.60
CA ILE A 52 -0.50 3.27 -19.66
C ILE A 52 0.56 2.76 -18.67
N SER A 53 1.76 2.39 -19.14
CA SER A 53 2.81 1.90 -18.24
C SER A 53 3.28 2.98 -17.27
N LEU A 54 3.42 4.23 -17.73
CA LEU A 54 3.72 5.37 -16.87
C LEU A 54 2.62 5.58 -15.83
N TYR A 55 1.34 5.44 -16.21
CA TYR A 55 0.23 5.57 -15.27
C TYR A 55 0.32 4.53 -14.14
N GLN A 56 0.60 3.27 -14.51
CA GLN A 56 0.74 2.18 -13.54
C GLN A 56 1.96 2.40 -12.63
N ALA A 57 3.11 2.79 -13.19
CA ALA A 57 4.32 3.06 -12.42
C ALA A 57 4.14 4.23 -11.45
N ILE A 58 3.47 5.32 -11.87
CA ILE A 58 3.14 6.42 -10.96
C ILE A 58 2.24 5.93 -9.82
N ALA A 59 1.20 5.16 -10.12
CA ALA A 59 0.28 4.65 -9.10
C ALA A 59 0.98 3.70 -8.10
N GLU A 60 1.97 2.92 -8.56
CA GLU A 60 2.79 2.08 -7.69
C GLU A 60 3.69 2.91 -6.77
N LEU A 61 4.36 3.93 -7.31
CA LEU A 61 5.22 4.82 -6.53
C LEU A 61 4.42 5.60 -5.48
N GLN A 62 3.24 6.11 -5.82
CA GLN A 62 2.35 6.77 -4.86
C GLN A 62 1.93 5.83 -3.73
N ARG A 63 1.66 4.55 -4.04
CA ARG A 63 1.35 3.55 -3.03
C ARG A 63 2.54 3.27 -2.12
N LYS A 64 3.76 3.19 -2.67
CA LYS A 64 4.98 2.99 -1.89
C LYS A 64 5.28 4.17 -0.99
N GLU A 65 5.10 5.40 -1.48
CA GLU A 65 5.21 6.62 -0.66
C GLU A 65 4.21 6.58 0.50
N GLN A 66 2.94 6.28 0.22
CA GLN A 66 1.91 6.16 1.27
C GLN A 66 2.22 5.05 2.29
N ILE A 67 2.77 3.92 1.85
CA ILE A 67 3.21 2.85 2.75
C ILE A 67 4.40 3.29 3.61
N SER A 68 5.32 4.06 3.05
CA SER A 68 6.48 4.58 3.78
C SER A 68 6.11 5.62 4.84
N GLU A 69 4.93 6.25 4.71
CA GLU A 69 4.40 7.18 5.72
C GLU A 69 3.76 6.44 6.90
N PHE A 70 3.38 5.17 6.74
CA PHE A 70 2.84 4.38 7.83
C PHE A 70 3.92 4.01 8.84
N ASN A 71 3.60 4.15 10.11
CA ASN A 71 4.40 3.52 11.15
C ASN A 71 4.22 1.97 11.09
N LEU A 72 5.07 1.23 11.79
CA LEU A 72 5.07 -0.23 11.73
C LEU A 72 3.74 -0.85 12.24
N GLU A 73 3.09 -0.17 13.18
CA GLU A 73 1.79 -0.56 13.73
C GLU A 73 0.65 -0.36 12.71
N GLU A 74 0.61 0.79 12.02
CA GLU A 74 -0.33 1.10 10.97
C GLU A 74 -0.20 0.13 9.79
N LEU A 75 1.04 -0.24 9.43
CA LEU A 75 1.30 -1.27 8.42
C LEU A 75 0.75 -2.63 8.84
N PHE A 76 0.92 -2.98 10.12
CA PHE A 76 0.41 -4.24 10.68
C PHE A 76 -1.12 -4.28 10.70
N LEU A 77 -1.78 -3.20 11.11
CA LEU A 77 -3.24 -3.07 11.10
C LEU A 77 -3.80 -3.16 9.69
N GLU A 78 -3.18 -2.50 8.71
CA GLU A 78 -3.65 -2.55 7.32
C GLU A 78 -3.41 -3.94 6.70
N ALA A 79 -2.29 -4.61 7.02
CA ALA A 79 -2.03 -5.98 6.60
C ALA A 79 -3.07 -6.96 7.19
N ASP A 80 -3.39 -6.83 8.48
CA ASP A 80 -4.41 -7.67 9.12
C ASP A 80 -5.80 -7.41 8.52
N ARG A 81 -6.13 -6.13 8.25
CA ARG A 81 -7.38 -5.76 7.57
C ARG A 81 -7.50 -6.37 6.17
N ILE A 82 -6.41 -6.36 5.38
CA ILE A 82 -6.37 -7.00 4.06
C ILE A 82 -6.52 -8.51 4.20
N GLY A 83 -5.86 -9.13 5.18
CA GLY A 83 -6.00 -10.56 5.47
C GLY A 83 -7.43 -10.94 5.81
N ASN A 84 -8.05 -10.21 6.74
CA ASN A 84 -9.43 -10.45 7.20
C ASN A 84 -10.47 -10.35 6.08
N LYS A 85 -10.19 -9.62 4.99
CA LYS A 85 -11.06 -9.55 3.81
C LYS A 85 -11.29 -10.92 3.14
N TYR A 86 -10.35 -11.86 3.28
CA TYR A 86 -10.41 -13.17 2.63
C TYR A 86 -10.75 -14.31 3.58
N PHE A 87 -10.90 -14.03 4.87
CA PHE A 87 -11.24 -15.03 5.89
C PHE A 87 -12.72 -14.94 6.25
N SER A 88 -13.29 -16.11 6.57
CA SER A 88 -14.59 -16.19 7.22
C SER A 88 -14.51 -15.73 8.68
N GLN A 89 -15.63 -15.32 9.26
CA GLN A 89 -15.68 -14.88 10.66
C GLN A 89 -15.19 -15.96 11.64
N GLN A 90 -15.42 -17.23 11.32
CA GLN A 90 -14.94 -18.36 12.13
C GLN A 90 -13.42 -18.49 12.07
N GLU A 91 -12.81 -18.33 10.89
CA GLU A 91 -11.36 -18.38 10.72
C GLU A 91 -10.67 -17.20 11.42
N ILE A 92 -11.25 -16.00 11.33
CA ILE A 92 -10.77 -14.82 12.06
C ILE A 92 -10.80 -15.07 13.57
N HIS A 93 -11.91 -15.60 14.08
CA HIS A 93 -12.06 -15.90 15.50
C HIS A 93 -11.04 -16.95 15.98
N ASN A 94 -10.87 -18.03 15.22
CA ASN A 94 -9.89 -19.08 15.54
C ASN A 94 -8.46 -18.55 15.53
N LYS A 95 -8.12 -17.66 14.58
CA LYS A 95 -6.81 -16.99 14.53
C LYS A 95 -6.59 -16.13 15.77
N GLN A 96 -7.58 -15.31 16.15
CA GLN A 96 -7.50 -14.45 17.34
C GLN A 96 -7.36 -15.26 18.64
N GLN A 97 -8.09 -16.37 18.77
CA GLN A 97 -7.95 -17.26 19.92
C GLN A 97 -6.53 -17.84 20.04
N LYS A 98 -5.94 -18.31 18.93
CA LYS A 98 -4.56 -18.83 18.94
C LYS A 98 -3.55 -17.76 19.32
N ILE A 99 -3.67 -16.56 18.77
CA ILE A 99 -2.79 -15.43 19.11
C ILE A 99 -2.91 -15.10 20.60
N ALA A 100 -4.13 -15.08 21.15
CA ALA A 100 -4.33 -14.81 22.56
C ALA A 100 -3.69 -15.88 23.47
N GLN A 101 -3.73 -17.15 23.05
CA GLN A 101 -3.06 -18.25 23.77
C GLN A 101 -1.54 -18.07 23.74
N GLU A 102 -0.96 -17.82 22.57
CA GLU A 102 0.49 -17.58 22.43
C GLU A 102 0.94 -16.35 23.23
N LEU A 103 0.16 -15.27 23.24
CA LEU A 103 0.47 -14.07 24.03
C LEU A 103 0.44 -14.35 25.53
N ASN A 104 -0.51 -15.16 26.00
CA ASN A 104 -0.54 -15.58 27.40
C ASN A 104 0.69 -16.42 27.75
N GLU A 105 1.08 -17.38 26.90
CA GLU A 105 2.30 -18.18 27.11
C GLU A 105 3.55 -17.29 27.15
N ILE A 106 3.66 -16.31 26.25
CA ILE A 106 4.76 -15.32 26.27
C ILE A 106 4.73 -14.52 27.58
N THR A 107 3.56 -14.10 28.04
CA THR A 107 3.41 -13.31 29.28
C THR A 107 3.85 -14.13 30.49
N GLU A 108 3.46 -15.40 30.57
CA GLU A 108 3.90 -16.32 31.63
C GLU A 108 5.42 -16.53 31.61
N ILE A 109 6.03 -16.64 30.43
CA ILE A 109 7.49 -16.74 30.30
C ILE A 109 8.17 -15.44 30.75
N ILE A 110 7.61 -14.28 30.39
CA ILE A 110 8.13 -12.98 30.81
C ILE A 110 8.05 -12.85 32.33
N ASP A 111 6.91 -13.19 32.93
CA ASP A 111 6.72 -13.13 34.38
C ASP A 111 7.67 -14.10 35.11
N TYR A 112 7.93 -15.28 34.53
CA TYR A 112 8.90 -16.22 35.06
C TYR A 112 10.36 -15.74 34.94
N GLN A 113 10.72 -15.13 33.81
CA GLN A 113 12.09 -14.63 33.56
C GLN A 113 12.38 -13.31 34.28
N PHE A 114 11.36 -12.50 34.52
CA PHE A 114 11.45 -11.17 35.14
C PHE A 114 10.47 -11.05 36.33
N PRO A 115 10.64 -11.86 37.40
CA PRO A 115 9.73 -11.88 38.55
C PRO A 115 9.73 -10.57 39.36
N ASP A 116 10.81 -9.77 39.24
CA ASP A 116 10.99 -8.48 39.92
C ASP A 116 10.77 -7.29 38.97
N ASN A 117 9.76 -7.36 38.09
CA ASN A 117 9.34 -6.19 37.31
C ASN A 117 8.67 -5.14 38.22
N LYS A 118 9.50 -4.39 38.96
CA LYS A 118 9.09 -3.10 39.52
C LYS A 118 8.86 -2.16 38.34
N ILE A 119 7.62 -1.76 38.13
CA ILE A 119 7.28 -0.67 37.22
C ILE A 119 7.94 0.59 37.80
N GLU A 120 9.14 0.94 37.32
CA GLU A 120 9.74 2.23 37.61
C GLU A 120 8.97 3.30 36.83
N ILE A 121 8.02 3.94 37.51
CA ILE A 121 7.38 5.14 36.98
C ILE A 121 8.42 6.26 37.07
N VAL A 122 9.05 6.59 35.94
CA VAL A 122 9.91 7.77 35.83
C VAL A 122 9.00 8.98 35.68
N ASP A 123 8.90 9.79 36.73
CA ASP A 123 8.24 11.09 36.69
C ASP A 123 9.21 12.12 36.07
N TYR A 124 8.80 12.73 34.95
CA TYR A 124 9.58 13.74 34.22
C TYR A 124 9.20 15.19 34.59
N SER A 125 8.52 15.37 35.74
CA SER A 125 8.13 16.69 36.26
C SER A 125 9.31 17.63 36.47
#